data_AF-A0AAE1RRA6-F1
#
_entry.id   AF-A0AAE1RRA6-F1
#
_cell.length_a   1.000
_cell.length_b   1.000
_cell.length_c   1.000
_cell.angle_alpha   90.00
_cell.angle_beta   90.00
_cell.angle_gamma   90.00
#
_symmetry.space_group_name_H-M   'P 1'
#
loop_
_entity.id
_entity.type
_entity.pdbx_description
1 polymer ?
#
loop_
_entity_poly.entity_id
_entity_poly.type
_entity_poly.pdbx_seq_one_letter_code
_entity_poly.pdbx_strand_id
1 'polypeptide(L)'
;MGMEIDGLVVSGVERCGSWQGRDFCNEQNIKYFYDIKDLGNFQSNPDYKGVCHIALAQEGHCRPGEVLVGTDSHTCTAGAFGQFASGIGNTDAGFVLGTGKILLKVPPTIRFVLDGEISNYILAKDLILQIIGEISVAGATYKTMEFVGTAVESLTMEKRMTLCNMVIEAGGKNGVIPADKTTYDYLKDKTTVHYEPVYSDDQARRVLEQRLKCLRVTYRVVESTTDDCFRPHSPDNHALARECKDVKIDRVYIGSCTGGKTEDFMAAAKVFLASLSMHKAPKRHILERRLKFHTFLVPATQKVWMDLYTIPVPESGGKTCSQIFEVAGCDTPASPSCGACMGVPRDTHARLNEPQATFTNF
;
A
#
# COMPACT_ATOMS: atom_id res chain seq x y z
N MET A 1 -10.13 26.95 -9.47
CA MET A 1 -9.31 27.79 -8.57
C MET A 1 -7.91 27.21 -8.59
N GLY A 2 -6.87 28.05 -8.59
CA GLY A 2 -5.50 27.57 -8.38
C GLY A 2 -5.34 27.18 -6.91
N MET A 3 -4.66 26.07 -6.64
CA MET A 3 -4.29 25.65 -5.28
C MET A 3 -2.83 25.99 -5.03
N GLU A 4 -2.50 26.45 -3.84
CA GLU A 4 -1.13 26.67 -3.39
C GLU A 4 -0.56 25.38 -2.80
N ILE A 5 0.69 25.09 -3.16
CA ILE A 5 1.47 23.91 -2.77
C ILE A 5 2.73 24.44 -2.07
N ASP A 6 2.73 24.33 -0.75
CA ASP A 6 3.85 24.73 0.09
C ASP A 6 4.67 23.51 0.48
N GLY A 7 5.87 23.40 -0.08
CA GLY A 7 6.84 22.37 0.26
C GLY A 7 7.08 21.37 -0.87
N LEU A 8 8.34 20.93 -0.96
CA LEU A 8 8.77 19.89 -1.89
C LEU A 8 9.40 18.75 -1.09
N VAL A 9 8.94 17.53 -1.38
CA VAL A 9 9.56 16.30 -0.90
C VAL A 9 9.96 15.47 -2.10
N VAL A 10 11.22 15.07 -2.14
CA VAL A 10 11.76 14.20 -3.19
C VAL A 10 12.04 12.83 -2.58
N SER A 11 11.27 11.83 -3.02
CA SER A 11 11.44 10.42 -2.63
C SER A 11 11.30 9.52 -3.86
N GLY A 12 12.26 8.62 -4.09
CA GLY A 12 12.24 7.69 -5.23
C GLY A 12 13.60 7.08 -5.56
N VAL A 13 13.63 5.78 -5.83
CA VAL A 13 14.86 4.94 -5.81
C VAL A 13 15.78 5.11 -6.99
N GLU A 14 15.26 5.21 -8.21
CA GLU A 14 16.12 4.90 -9.38
C GLU A 14 16.39 6.07 -10.31
N ARG A 15 15.51 7.08 -10.35
CA ARG A 15 15.73 8.28 -11.19
C ARG A 15 16.13 9.52 -10.40
N CYS A 16 15.70 9.65 -9.14
CA CYS A 16 16.16 10.74 -8.27
C CYS A 16 17.59 10.52 -7.75
N GLY A 17 18.03 9.26 -7.63
CA GLY A 17 19.42 8.89 -7.36
C GLY A 17 20.36 8.97 -8.58
N SER A 18 19.86 9.40 -9.74
CA SER A 18 20.74 9.78 -10.86
C SER A 18 21.54 11.02 -10.48
N TRP A 19 22.75 11.17 -11.04
CA TRP A 19 23.59 12.34 -10.80
C TRP A 19 22.82 13.66 -11.00
N GLN A 20 21.98 13.72 -12.04
CA GLN A 20 21.12 14.88 -12.33
C GLN A 20 20.08 15.18 -11.24
N GLY A 21 19.47 14.15 -10.64
CA GLY A 21 18.50 14.34 -9.56
C GLY A 21 19.14 14.83 -8.26
N ARG A 22 20.34 14.32 -7.95
CA ARG A 22 21.15 14.77 -6.80
C ARG A 22 21.63 16.20 -6.97
N ASP A 23 22.16 16.53 -8.14
CA ASP A 23 22.62 17.88 -8.46
C ASP A 23 21.48 18.88 -8.32
N PHE A 24 20.29 18.57 -8.87
CA PHE A 24 19.10 19.40 -8.70
C PHE A 24 18.72 19.60 -7.22
N CYS A 25 18.67 18.52 -6.42
CA CYS A 25 18.31 18.63 -5.01
C CYS A 25 19.31 19.47 -4.22
N ASN A 26 20.60 19.35 -4.54
CA ASN A 26 21.67 20.12 -3.92
C ASN A 26 21.59 21.61 -4.34
N GLU A 27 21.44 21.89 -5.63
CA GLU A 27 21.33 23.25 -6.17
C GLU A 27 20.12 24.00 -5.61
N GLN A 28 18.98 23.31 -5.50
CA GLN A 28 17.73 23.89 -4.98
C GLN A 28 17.64 23.83 -3.45
N ASN A 29 18.65 23.28 -2.77
CA ASN A 29 18.69 23.10 -1.31
C ASN A 29 17.43 22.40 -0.76
N ILE A 30 17.04 21.29 -1.40
CA ILE A 30 15.83 20.54 -1.03
C ILE A 30 16.04 19.86 0.32
N LYS A 31 15.36 20.37 1.34
CA LYS A 31 15.44 19.88 2.73
C LYS A 31 15.05 18.40 2.87
N TYR A 32 13.99 17.97 2.17
CA TYR A 32 13.43 16.63 2.28
C TYR A 32 13.79 15.79 1.05
N PHE A 33 15.04 15.36 1.00
CA PHE A 33 15.56 14.46 -0.02
C PHE A 33 15.97 13.12 0.58
N TYR A 34 15.28 12.06 0.20
CA TYR A 34 15.47 10.71 0.74
C TYR A 34 16.21 9.82 -0.26
N ASP A 35 17.54 9.85 -0.20
CA ASP A 35 18.45 9.18 -1.15
C ASP A 35 19.15 7.95 -0.57
N ILE A 36 19.59 7.07 -1.45
CA ILE A 36 20.51 5.96 -1.18
C ILE A 36 21.93 6.53 -1.16
N LYS A 37 22.50 6.77 0.03
CA LYS A 37 23.86 7.32 0.16
C LYS A 37 24.96 6.29 -0.14
N ASP A 38 24.84 5.09 0.41
CA ASP A 38 25.69 3.95 0.05
C ASP A 38 25.22 3.28 -1.25
N LEU A 39 25.94 3.57 -2.36
CA LEU A 39 25.75 2.97 -3.67
C LEU A 39 26.47 1.61 -3.86
N GLY A 40 27.33 1.22 -2.92
CA GLY A 40 28.12 -0.02 -2.99
C GLY A 40 27.35 -1.24 -2.51
N ASN A 41 26.32 -1.05 -1.68
CA ASN A 41 25.52 -2.13 -1.12
C ASN A 41 24.02 -1.78 -1.07
N PHE A 42 23.30 -2.16 -2.12
CA PHE A 42 21.84 -1.98 -2.22
C PHE A 42 21.03 -2.81 -1.20
N GLN A 43 21.66 -3.72 -0.45
CA GLN A 43 20.93 -4.66 0.41
C GLN A 43 20.53 -4.07 1.77
N SER A 44 21.21 -3.02 2.23
CA SER A 44 20.90 -2.39 3.53
C SER A 44 21.41 -0.96 3.54
N ASN A 45 20.59 -0.04 3.03
CA ASN A 45 20.89 1.38 3.12
C ASN A 45 20.02 2.01 4.21
N PRO A 46 20.56 2.31 5.40
CA PRO A 46 19.78 2.81 6.54
C PRO A 46 19.16 4.19 6.28
N ASP A 47 19.72 4.96 5.34
CA ASP A 47 19.21 6.26 4.96
C ASP A 47 18.03 6.17 3.98
N TYR A 48 17.87 5.03 3.32
CA TYR A 48 16.81 4.81 2.35
C TYR A 48 15.47 4.52 3.03
N LYS A 49 14.44 5.30 2.68
CA LYS A 49 13.15 5.26 3.35
C LYS A 49 12.15 4.26 2.78
N GLY A 50 12.42 3.65 1.62
CA GLY A 50 11.50 2.68 1.03
C GLY A 50 10.49 3.27 0.05
N VAL A 51 9.40 2.52 -0.11
CA VAL A 51 8.26 2.86 -0.96
C VAL A 51 7.73 4.25 -0.61
N CYS A 52 7.69 5.12 -1.63
CA CYS A 52 7.44 6.56 -1.50
C CYS A 52 6.23 6.91 -0.62
N HIS A 53 5.07 6.29 -0.86
CA HIS A 53 3.84 6.64 -0.14
C HIS A 53 3.88 6.30 1.36
N ILE A 54 4.54 5.19 1.71
CA ILE A 54 4.68 4.78 3.11
C ILE A 54 5.78 5.59 3.79
N ALA A 55 6.87 5.89 3.08
CA ALA A 55 7.92 6.77 3.56
C ALA A 55 7.38 8.17 3.88
N LEU A 56 6.59 8.77 2.99
CA LEU A 56 5.96 10.08 3.22
C LEU A 56 5.10 10.09 4.49
N ALA A 57 4.29 9.05 4.70
CA ALA A 57 3.49 8.91 5.91
C ALA A 57 4.35 8.76 7.17
N GLN A 58 5.38 7.90 7.13
CA GLN A 58 6.26 7.65 8.28
C GLN A 58 7.09 8.86 8.68
N GLU A 59 7.45 9.71 7.71
CA GLU A 59 8.23 10.94 7.92
C GLU A 59 7.36 12.19 8.19
N GLY A 60 6.04 12.03 8.34
CA GLY A 60 5.15 13.12 8.75
C GLY A 60 4.78 14.11 7.64
N HIS A 61 4.92 13.72 6.38
CA HIS A 61 4.55 14.54 5.21
C HIS A 61 3.07 14.47 4.83
N CYS A 62 2.35 13.46 5.32
CA CYS A 62 0.91 13.33 5.11
C CYS A 62 0.15 13.97 6.28
N ARG A 63 -0.40 15.17 6.10
CA ARG A 63 -1.06 15.94 7.16
C ARG A 63 -2.50 16.32 6.77
N PRO A 64 -3.49 16.16 7.67
CA PRO A 64 -4.89 16.44 7.38
C PRO A 64 -5.14 17.82 6.79
N GLY A 65 -6.05 17.90 5.81
CA GLY A 65 -6.48 19.13 5.16
C GLY A 65 -5.51 19.71 4.12
N GLU A 66 -4.31 19.14 3.98
CA GLU A 66 -3.36 19.55 2.95
C GLU A 66 -3.65 18.92 1.58
N VAL A 67 -3.03 19.51 0.56
CA VAL A 67 -3.06 19.05 -0.83
C VAL A 67 -1.72 18.43 -1.16
N LEU A 68 -1.72 17.15 -1.56
CA LEU A 68 -0.50 16.43 -1.90
C LEU A 68 -0.54 15.96 -3.35
N VAL A 69 0.38 16.47 -4.17
CA VAL A 69 0.55 16.02 -5.55
C VAL A 69 1.88 15.31 -5.71
N GLY A 70 1.90 14.24 -6.50
CA GLY A 70 3.08 13.41 -6.70
C GLY A 70 3.12 12.85 -8.12
N THR A 71 4.30 12.45 -8.58
CA THR A 71 4.50 11.92 -9.93
C THR A 71 4.19 10.43 -10.07
N ASP A 72 3.61 9.84 -9.03
CA ASP A 72 3.21 8.44 -8.97
C ASP A 72 1.68 8.32 -8.95
N SER A 73 1.13 7.27 -9.57
CA SER A 73 -0.32 7.07 -9.65
C SER A 73 -0.99 6.89 -8.28
N HIS A 74 -0.28 6.26 -7.33
CA HIS A 74 -0.81 5.88 -6.03
C HIS A 74 -0.61 6.95 -4.96
N THR A 75 -0.27 8.19 -5.35
CA THR A 75 -0.23 9.34 -4.44
C THR A 75 -1.55 9.53 -3.67
N CYS A 76 -2.67 9.04 -4.21
CA CYS A 76 -3.97 8.98 -3.52
C CYS A 76 -3.93 8.25 -2.16
N THR A 77 -2.88 7.48 -1.85
CA THR A 77 -2.65 6.86 -0.52
C THR A 77 -2.73 7.88 0.62
N ALA A 78 -2.22 9.10 0.41
CA ALA A 78 -2.23 10.16 1.41
C ALA A 78 -3.65 10.64 1.78
N GLY A 79 -4.65 10.30 0.96
CA GLY A 79 -6.07 10.42 1.27
C GLY A 79 -6.51 9.77 2.59
N ALA A 80 -5.78 8.75 3.06
CA ALA A 80 -6.01 8.11 4.37
C ALA A 80 -5.85 9.07 5.56
N PHE A 81 -5.17 10.21 5.36
CA PHE A 81 -4.93 11.25 6.36
C PHE A 81 -5.94 12.40 6.25
N GLY A 82 -6.98 12.29 5.40
CA GLY A 82 -7.90 13.39 5.15
C GLY A 82 -7.34 14.46 4.21
N GLN A 83 -6.41 14.08 3.33
CA GLN A 83 -5.82 14.97 2.31
C GLN A 83 -6.54 14.84 0.97
N PHE A 84 -6.49 15.90 0.18
CA PHE A 84 -6.65 15.74 -1.26
C PHE A 84 -5.31 15.32 -1.85
N ALA A 85 -5.22 14.07 -2.35
CA ALA A 85 -3.98 13.55 -2.90
C ALA A 85 -4.16 12.97 -4.31
N SER A 86 -3.29 13.34 -5.24
CA SER A 86 -3.42 12.89 -6.63
C SER A 86 -2.06 12.74 -7.31
N GLY A 87 -1.95 11.68 -8.12
CA GLY A 87 -0.91 11.57 -9.13
C GLY A 87 -1.06 12.66 -10.20
N ILE A 88 0.08 13.18 -10.67
CA ILE A 88 0.20 14.19 -11.74
C ILE A 88 1.33 13.80 -12.70
N GLY A 89 1.29 14.35 -13.93
CA GLY A 89 2.35 14.12 -14.90
C GLY A 89 3.61 14.95 -14.62
N ASN A 90 4.72 14.61 -15.27
CA ASN A 90 5.98 15.35 -15.12
C ASN A 90 5.88 16.82 -15.55
N THR A 91 5.05 17.13 -16.55
CA THR A 91 4.80 18.52 -16.99
C THR A 91 4.11 19.34 -15.89
N ASP A 92 3.10 18.75 -15.24
CA ASP A 92 2.41 19.38 -14.12
C ASP A 92 3.35 19.53 -12.92
N ALA A 93 4.20 18.53 -12.66
CA ALA A 93 5.20 18.60 -11.61
C ALA A 93 6.20 19.75 -11.85
N GLY A 94 6.67 19.94 -13.08
CA GLY A 94 7.50 21.09 -13.44
C GLY A 94 6.80 22.43 -13.21
N PHE A 95 5.51 22.51 -13.52
CA PHE A 95 4.70 23.70 -13.25
C PHE A 95 4.54 23.99 -11.74
N VAL A 96 4.28 22.95 -10.94
CA VAL A 96 4.19 23.05 -9.48
C VAL A 96 5.52 23.48 -8.88
N LEU A 97 6.64 22.90 -9.34
CA LEU A 97 7.98 23.27 -8.88
C LEU A 97 8.31 24.74 -9.17
N GLY A 98 7.87 25.27 -10.32
CA GLY A 98 8.14 26.65 -10.71
C GLY A 98 7.20 27.68 -10.06
N THR A 99 5.95 27.30 -9.77
CA THR A 99 4.91 28.25 -9.34
C THR A 99 4.39 28.05 -7.94
N GLY A 100 4.64 26.89 -7.33
CA GLY A 100 3.98 26.44 -6.11
C GLY A 100 2.48 26.27 -6.29
N LYS A 101 1.98 26.12 -7.53
CA LYS A 101 0.52 26.07 -7.81
C LYS A 101 0.16 25.00 -8.82
N ILE A 102 -1.08 24.53 -8.74
CA ILE A 102 -1.67 23.64 -9.75
C ILE A 102 -3.13 23.99 -10.03
N LEU A 103 -3.55 23.79 -11.27
CA LEU A 103 -4.95 23.88 -11.68
C LEU A 103 -5.58 22.50 -11.63
N LEU A 104 -6.52 22.33 -10.71
CA LEU A 104 -7.31 21.12 -10.60
C LEU A 104 -8.79 21.47 -10.79
N LYS A 105 -9.48 20.68 -11.61
CA LYS A 105 -10.94 20.72 -11.64
C LYS A 105 -11.44 19.84 -10.49
N VAL A 106 -12.36 20.40 -9.71
CA VAL A 106 -12.89 19.77 -8.50
C VAL A 106 -13.64 18.49 -8.89
N PRO A 107 -13.22 17.31 -8.40
CA PRO A 107 -13.91 16.07 -8.68
C PRO A 107 -15.20 15.98 -7.86
N PRO A 108 -16.30 15.42 -8.42
CA PRO A 108 -17.44 15.06 -7.61
C PRO A 108 -17.13 13.86 -6.71
N THR A 109 -17.85 13.74 -5.58
CA THR A 109 -17.64 12.68 -4.59
C THR A 109 -18.62 11.52 -4.74
N ILE A 110 -18.11 10.29 -4.66
CA ILE A 110 -18.87 9.07 -4.34
C ILE A 110 -18.51 8.69 -2.91
N ARG A 111 -19.52 8.42 -2.08
CA ARG A 111 -19.33 8.00 -0.68
C ARG A 111 -19.60 6.51 -0.52
N PHE A 112 -18.70 5.84 0.19
CA PHE A 112 -18.82 4.46 0.65
C PHE A 112 -18.93 4.46 2.17
N VAL A 113 -20.10 4.08 2.69
CA VAL A 113 -20.34 3.92 4.12
C VAL A 113 -20.14 2.45 4.47
N LEU A 114 -19.05 2.14 5.18
CA LEU A 114 -18.68 0.79 5.59
C LEU A 114 -18.99 0.61 7.08
N ASP A 115 -20.07 -0.10 7.38
CA ASP A 115 -20.55 -0.31 8.76
C ASP A 115 -20.43 -1.78 9.19
N GLY A 116 -20.26 -2.00 10.50
CA GLY A 116 -20.16 -3.32 11.12
C GLY A 116 -18.75 -3.71 11.55
N GLU A 117 -18.58 -4.97 11.94
CA GLU A 117 -17.32 -5.51 12.47
C GLU A 117 -16.53 -6.25 11.39
N ILE A 118 -15.25 -5.91 11.26
CA ILE A 118 -14.32 -6.59 10.35
C ILE A 118 -13.79 -7.84 11.06
N SER A 119 -13.99 -9.01 10.43
CA SER A 119 -13.48 -10.27 10.99
C SER A 119 -11.95 -10.32 10.96
N ASN A 120 -11.32 -11.00 11.92
CA ASN A 120 -9.85 -11.04 12.09
C ASN A 120 -9.04 -11.54 10.88
N TYR A 121 -9.69 -12.22 9.93
CA TYR A 121 -9.08 -12.76 8.72
C TYR A 121 -9.37 -11.91 7.47
N ILE A 122 -10.09 -10.80 7.62
CA ILE A 122 -10.41 -9.84 6.55
C ILE A 122 -9.49 -8.63 6.73
N LEU A 123 -8.82 -8.25 5.65
CA LEU A 123 -7.95 -7.09 5.59
C LEU A 123 -8.65 -5.93 4.86
N ALA A 124 -8.12 -4.72 5.02
CA ALA A 124 -8.62 -3.56 4.27
C ALA A 124 -8.58 -3.78 2.74
N LYS A 125 -7.64 -4.59 2.27
CA LYS A 125 -7.56 -5.01 0.88
C LYS A 125 -8.82 -5.72 0.40
N ASP A 126 -9.37 -6.64 1.20
CA ASP A 126 -10.61 -7.35 0.84
C ASP A 126 -11.77 -6.36 0.66
N LEU A 127 -11.84 -5.32 1.49
CA LEU A 127 -12.88 -4.30 1.42
C LEU A 127 -12.79 -3.48 0.13
N ILE A 128 -11.60 -2.99 -0.21
CA ILE A 128 -11.43 -2.18 -1.43
C ILE A 128 -11.57 -3.02 -2.70
N LEU A 129 -11.14 -4.29 -2.69
CA LEU A 129 -11.36 -5.20 -3.81
C LEU A 129 -12.84 -5.52 -4.02
N GLN A 130 -13.63 -5.66 -2.96
CA GLN A 130 -15.08 -5.79 -3.07
C GLN A 130 -15.66 -4.55 -3.75
N ILE A 131 -15.28 -3.35 -3.30
CA ILE A 131 -15.75 -2.09 -3.87
C ILE A 131 -15.39 -1.98 -5.35
N ILE A 132 -14.12 -2.19 -5.72
CA ILE A 132 -13.65 -2.16 -7.12
C ILE A 132 -14.40 -3.21 -7.95
N GLY A 133 -14.64 -4.38 -7.39
CA GLY A 133 -15.42 -5.44 -8.01
C GLY A 133 -16.87 -5.06 -8.33
N GLU A 134 -17.50 -4.25 -7.47
CA GLU A 134 -18.88 -3.79 -7.65
C GLU A 134 -18.96 -2.59 -8.63
N ILE A 135 -17.95 -1.72 -8.64
CA ILE A 135 -17.98 -0.49 -9.46
C ILE A 135 -17.17 -0.58 -10.75
N SER A 136 -16.37 -1.64 -10.94
CA SER A 136 -15.36 -1.84 -12.02
C SER A 136 -14.19 -0.86 -11.99
N VAL A 137 -13.18 -1.11 -12.84
CA VAL A 137 -12.00 -0.24 -13.00
C VAL A 137 -12.28 1.19 -13.47
N ALA A 138 -13.49 1.48 -13.96
CA ALA A 138 -13.91 2.81 -14.41
C ALA A 138 -15.03 3.42 -13.55
N GLY A 139 -15.46 2.76 -12.48
CA GLY A 139 -16.60 3.20 -11.67
C GLY A 139 -16.42 4.57 -11.02
N ALA A 140 -15.18 4.87 -10.63
CA ALA A 140 -14.81 6.11 -9.96
C ALA A 140 -14.06 7.10 -10.87
N THR A 141 -14.05 6.91 -12.21
CA THR A 141 -13.31 7.81 -13.12
C THR A 141 -13.65 9.28 -12.88
N TYR A 142 -12.60 10.06 -12.58
CA TYR A 142 -12.62 11.49 -12.24
C TYR A 142 -13.36 11.85 -10.93
N LYS A 143 -13.65 10.88 -10.07
CA LYS A 143 -14.40 11.10 -8.83
C LYS A 143 -13.50 10.91 -7.62
N THR A 144 -13.86 11.55 -6.52
CA THR A 144 -13.28 11.25 -5.20
C THR A 144 -14.07 10.12 -4.55
N MET A 145 -13.36 9.11 -4.04
CA MET A 145 -13.95 8.05 -3.23
C MET A 145 -13.80 8.43 -1.75
N GLU A 146 -14.90 8.76 -1.09
CA GLU A 146 -14.94 9.07 0.34
C GLU A 146 -15.35 7.82 1.13
N PHE A 147 -14.53 7.39 2.09
CA PHE A 147 -14.82 6.23 2.93
C PHE A 147 -15.14 6.68 4.35
N VAL A 148 -16.30 6.26 4.86
CA VAL A 148 -16.80 6.58 6.21
C VAL A 148 -17.48 5.35 6.82
N GLY A 149 -17.89 5.43 8.09
CA GLY A 149 -18.63 4.37 8.78
C GLY A 149 -17.80 3.64 9.82
N THR A 150 -18.49 2.88 10.68
CA THR A 150 -17.89 2.33 11.90
C THR A 150 -16.72 1.38 11.62
N ALA A 151 -16.76 0.69 10.48
CA ALA A 151 -15.69 -0.22 10.09
C ALA A 151 -14.42 0.56 9.72
N VAL A 152 -14.54 1.68 9.00
CA VAL A 152 -13.40 2.55 8.63
C VAL A 152 -12.77 3.17 9.88
N GLU A 153 -13.61 3.63 10.82
CA GLU A 153 -13.16 4.21 12.09
C GLU A 153 -12.32 3.20 12.90
N SER A 154 -12.68 1.91 12.86
CA SER A 154 -11.93 0.84 13.53
C SER A 154 -10.59 0.48 12.87
N LEU A 155 -10.33 0.94 11.64
CA LEU A 155 -9.09 0.65 10.92
C LEU A 155 -7.92 1.46 11.47
N THR A 156 -6.77 0.78 11.56
CA THR A 156 -5.46 1.42 11.78
C THR A 156 -5.07 2.28 10.58
N MET A 157 -4.14 3.22 10.77
CA MET A 157 -3.66 4.06 9.65
C MET A 157 -3.06 3.24 8.50
N GLU A 158 -2.38 2.13 8.79
CA GLU A 158 -1.85 1.24 7.76
C GLU A 158 -2.96 0.67 6.87
N LYS A 159 -4.05 0.21 7.49
CA LYS A 159 -5.22 -0.31 6.77
C LYS A 159 -5.97 0.77 5.99
N ARG A 160 -6.05 2.00 6.53
CA ARG A 160 -6.63 3.15 5.82
C ARG A 160 -5.80 3.53 4.58
N MET A 161 -4.48 3.48 4.69
CA MET A 161 -3.58 3.68 3.55
C MET A 161 -3.84 2.65 2.46
N THR A 162 -4.06 1.37 2.80
CA THR A 162 -4.43 0.34 1.83
C THR A 162 -5.73 0.67 1.09
N LEU A 163 -6.77 1.16 1.78
CA LEU A 163 -8.02 1.57 1.13
C LEU A 163 -7.80 2.70 0.11
N CYS A 164 -7.13 3.78 0.53
CA CYS A 164 -6.93 4.96 -0.32
C CYS A 164 -5.90 4.73 -1.43
N ASN A 165 -4.93 3.83 -1.22
CA ASN A 165 -3.94 3.45 -2.21
C ASN A 165 -4.62 2.87 -3.46
N MET A 166 -5.59 1.97 -3.28
CA MET A 166 -6.24 1.25 -4.38
C MET A 166 -7.38 2.02 -5.09
N VAL A 167 -7.54 3.32 -4.79
CA VAL A 167 -8.63 4.12 -5.39
C VAL A 167 -8.39 4.38 -6.88
N ILE A 168 -7.12 4.45 -7.29
CA ILE A 168 -6.76 4.70 -8.69
C ILE A 168 -7.12 3.52 -9.60
N GLU A 169 -7.18 2.30 -9.06
CA GLU A 169 -7.61 1.07 -9.75
C GLU A 169 -9.07 1.10 -10.15
N ALA A 170 -9.91 1.88 -9.47
CA ALA A 170 -11.30 2.19 -9.89
C ALA A 170 -11.39 3.44 -10.78
N GLY A 171 -10.25 4.01 -11.17
CA GLY A 171 -10.15 5.28 -11.89
C GLY A 171 -10.38 6.52 -11.01
N GLY A 172 -10.44 6.33 -9.68
CA GLY A 172 -10.66 7.41 -8.74
C GLY A 172 -9.54 8.45 -8.76
N LYS A 173 -9.91 9.73 -8.70
CA LYS A 173 -8.94 10.84 -8.68
C LYS A 173 -8.21 10.94 -7.35
N ASN A 174 -8.91 10.64 -6.25
CA ASN A 174 -8.40 10.63 -4.89
C ASN A 174 -9.31 9.75 -4.01
N GLY A 175 -8.73 9.11 -3.00
CA GLY A 175 -9.47 8.53 -1.87
C GLY A 175 -9.46 9.50 -0.70
N VAL A 176 -10.49 9.55 0.15
CA VAL A 176 -10.42 10.36 1.37
C VAL A 176 -11.10 9.66 2.53
N ILE A 177 -10.40 9.63 3.67
CA ILE A 177 -10.93 9.21 4.96
C ILE A 177 -10.83 10.41 5.91
N PRO A 178 -11.92 10.83 6.57
CA PRO A 178 -11.85 11.91 7.55
C PRO A 178 -10.81 11.62 8.64
N ALA A 179 -10.01 12.62 8.98
CA ALA A 179 -9.04 12.48 10.06
C ALA A 179 -9.76 12.32 11.41
N ASP A 180 -9.28 11.38 12.23
CA ASP A 180 -9.82 11.15 13.56
C ASP A 180 -8.69 10.91 14.58
N LYS A 181 -9.05 10.42 15.77
CA LYS A 181 -8.08 10.10 16.83
C LYS A 181 -6.96 9.18 16.33
N THR A 182 -7.27 8.18 15.51
CA THR A 182 -6.28 7.24 14.96
C THR A 182 -5.28 7.97 14.06
N THR A 183 -5.75 8.94 13.26
CA THR A 183 -4.90 9.79 12.44
C THR A 183 -4.01 10.70 13.29
N TYR A 184 -4.56 11.35 14.32
CA TYR A 184 -3.79 12.25 15.19
C TYR A 184 -2.75 11.51 16.02
N ASP A 185 -3.11 10.35 16.58
CA ASP A 185 -2.18 9.53 17.35
C ASP A 185 -1.01 9.06 16.48
N TYR A 186 -1.26 8.73 15.20
CA TYR A 186 -0.21 8.35 14.27
C TYR A 186 0.77 9.50 13.97
N LEU A 187 0.26 10.73 13.84
CA LEU A 187 1.05 11.92 13.48
C LEU A 187 1.76 12.60 14.64
N LYS A 188 1.32 12.34 15.88
CA LYS A 188 1.77 13.02 17.10
C LYS A 188 3.30 13.16 17.21
N ASP A 189 4.04 12.11 16.89
CA ASP A 189 5.50 12.07 17.00
C ASP A 189 6.21 12.16 15.64
N LYS A 190 5.50 12.47 14.57
CA LYS A 190 6.02 12.49 13.19
C LYS A 190 6.17 13.88 12.61
N THR A 191 5.39 14.85 13.11
CA THR A 191 5.44 16.21 12.58
C THR A 191 5.16 17.24 13.68
N THR A 192 5.85 18.37 13.56
CA THR A 192 5.61 19.57 14.37
C THR A 192 5.00 20.70 13.53
N VAL A 193 4.79 20.47 12.23
CA VAL A 193 4.19 21.44 11.31
C VAL A 193 2.70 21.54 11.64
N HIS A 194 2.19 22.76 11.76
CA HIS A 194 0.77 23.00 11.97
C HIS A 194 -0.03 22.59 10.73
N TYR A 195 -1.18 21.95 10.94
CA TYR A 195 -2.13 21.55 9.89
C TYR A 195 -3.56 21.74 10.39
N GLU A 196 -4.49 21.97 9.47
CA GLU A 196 -5.90 22.16 9.78
C GLU A 196 -6.75 21.09 9.08
N PRO A 197 -7.34 20.13 9.82
CA PRO A 197 -8.18 19.09 9.23
C PRO A 197 -9.45 19.69 8.64
N VAL A 198 -9.87 19.21 7.48
CA VAL A 198 -11.12 19.60 6.81
C VAL A 198 -12.09 18.42 6.82
N TYR A 199 -13.36 18.71 7.05
CA TYR A 199 -14.42 17.71 7.15
C TYR A 199 -15.55 17.99 6.16
N SER A 200 -16.20 16.91 5.72
CA SER A 200 -17.40 17.02 4.89
C SER A 200 -18.58 17.54 5.72
N ASP A 201 -19.28 18.54 5.18
CA ASP A 201 -20.56 18.97 5.74
C ASP A 201 -21.62 17.86 5.61
N ASP A 202 -22.56 17.79 6.56
CA ASP A 202 -23.67 16.84 6.51
C ASP A 202 -24.49 16.96 5.22
N GLN A 203 -24.72 18.21 4.77
CA GLN A 203 -25.48 18.56 3.58
C GLN A 203 -24.64 18.54 2.29
N ALA A 204 -23.38 18.09 2.34
CA ALA A 204 -22.53 18.07 1.15
C ALA A 204 -23.13 17.19 0.04
N ARG A 205 -23.17 17.72 -1.18
CA ARG A 205 -23.70 17.00 -2.35
C ARG A 205 -22.77 15.87 -2.75
N ARG A 206 -23.33 14.67 -2.91
CA ARG A 206 -22.63 13.47 -3.40
C ARG A 206 -23.29 13.00 -4.68
N VAL A 207 -22.49 12.48 -5.62
CA VAL A 207 -23.03 11.93 -6.87
C VAL A 207 -23.60 10.53 -6.63
N LEU A 208 -23.06 9.80 -5.66
CA LEU A 208 -23.51 8.49 -5.26
C LEU A 208 -23.16 8.24 -3.80
N GLU A 209 -24.02 7.55 -3.06
CA GLU A 209 -23.73 6.99 -1.74
C GLU A 209 -24.06 5.50 -1.77
N GLN A 210 -23.08 4.67 -1.44
CA GLN A 210 -23.22 3.23 -1.30
C GLN A 210 -22.98 2.84 0.15
N ARG A 211 -23.87 2.00 0.70
CA ARG A 211 -23.75 1.47 2.06
C ARG A 211 -23.42 -0.01 1.98
N LEU A 212 -22.26 -0.37 2.50
CA LEU A 212 -21.78 -1.74 2.54
C LEU A 212 -21.72 -2.17 3.99
N LYS A 213 -22.41 -3.27 4.29
CA LYS A 213 -22.22 -3.95 5.56
C LYS A 213 -20.96 -4.78 5.44
N CYS A 214 -19.95 -4.51 6.26
CA CYS A 214 -18.73 -5.30 6.29
C CYS A 214 -19.10 -6.75 6.67
N LEU A 215 -19.07 -7.64 5.68
CA LEU A 215 -19.45 -9.04 5.82
C LEU A 215 -18.21 -9.94 5.93
N ARG A 216 -18.43 -11.15 6.43
CA ARG A 216 -17.47 -12.21 6.76
C ARG A 216 -16.76 -12.87 5.56
N VAL A 217 -16.52 -12.16 4.47
CA VAL A 217 -16.09 -12.74 3.19
C VAL A 217 -14.71 -12.23 2.78
N THR A 218 -13.83 -13.14 2.39
CA THR A 218 -12.47 -12.85 1.89
C THR A 218 -12.47 -12.93 0.37
N TYR A 219 -11.91 -11.91 -0.27
CA TYR A 219 -11.82 -11.77 -1.71
C TYR A 219 -10.37 -12.03 -2.17
N ARG A 220 -10.19 -12.57 -3.37
CA ARG A 220 -8.88 -12.71 -4.01
C ARG A 220 -8.94 -12.14 -5.40
N VAL A 221 -7.93 -11.37 -5.76
CA VAL A 221 -7.60 -11.15 -7.17
C VAL A 221 -6.89 -12.41 -7.64
N VAL A 222 -7.41 -13.05 -8.69
CA VAL A 222 -6.75 -14.17 -9.34
C VAL A 222 -6.22 -13.66 -10.67
N GLU A 223 -4.94 -13.31 -10.69
CA GLU A 223 -4.22 -13.04 -11.93
C GLU A 223 -3.62 -14.37 -12.41
N SER A 224 -4.30 -15.03 -13.34
CA SER A 224 -3.73 -16.16 -14.09
C SER A 224 -3.02 -15.61 -15.31
N THR A 225 -1.75 -15.96 -15.52
CA THR A 225 -1.02 -15.64 -16.76
C THR A 225 -1.05 -16.81 -17.76
N THR A 226 -1.77 -17.89 -17.46
CA THR A 226 -1.92 -19.02 -18.37
C THR A 226 -3.24 -18.92 -19.12
N ASP A 227 -3.17 -19.14 -20.44
CA ASP A 227 -4.28 -19.06 -21.41
C ASP A 227 -5.49 -19.96 -21.05
N ASP A 228 -5.32 -20.94 -20.16
CA ASP A 228 -6.36 -21.93 -19.79
C ASP A 228 -7.35 -21.42 -18.71
N CYS A 229 -7.12 -20.26 -18.09
CA CYS A 229 -8.09 -19.63 -17.20
C CYS A 229 -8.62 -18.36 -17.86
N PHE A 230 -9.77 -18.45 -18.54
CA PHE A 230 -10.53 -17.35 -19.15
C PHE A 230 -10.98 -16.30 -18.11
N ARG A 231 -10.04 -15.60 -17.47
CA ARG A 231 -10.29 -14.55 -16.49
C ARG A 231 -9.40 -13.35 -16.85
N PRO A 232 -9.98 -12.21 -17.27
CA PRO A 232 -9.20 -11.06 -17.74
C PRO A 232 -8.26 -10.51 -16.65
N HIS A 233 -7.08 -10.03 -17.07
CA HIS A 233 -6.01 -9.47 -16.23
C HIS A 233 -6.36 -8.08 -15.68
N SER A 234 -7.39 -7.98 -14.83
CA SER A 234 -7.90 -6.70 -14.33
C SER A 234 -8.18 -6.74 -12.83
N PRO A 235 -7.87 -5.67 -12.07
CA PRO A 235 -8.12 -5.62 -10.62
C PRO A 235 -9.59 -5.78 -10.20
N ASP A 236 -10.53 -5.48 -11.08
CA ASP A 236 -11.98 -5.69 -10.83
C ASP A 236 -12.42 -7.15 -10.96
N ASN A 237 -11.58 -8.00 -11.55
CA ASN A 237 -11.82 -9.44 -11.65
C ASN A 237 -11.43 -10.16 -10.35
N HIS A 238 -12.35 -10.13 -9.40
CA HIS A 238 -12.21 -10.75 -8.10
C HIS A 238 -13.03 -12.05 -8.02
N ALA A 239 -12.54 -12.99 -7.22
CA ALA A 239 -13.25 -14.21 -6.88
C ALA A 239 -13.16 -14.45 -5.37
N LEU A 240 -14.07 -15.24 -4.83
CA LEU A 240 -13.94 -15.61 -3.42
C LEU A 240 -12.76 -16.56 -3.26
N ALA A 241 -12.00 -16.41 -2.17
CA ALA A 241 -10.87 -17.28 -1.87
C ALA A 241 -11.20 -18.79 -1.97
N ARG A 242 -12.43 -19.15 -1.59
CA ARG A 242 -12.94 -20.54 -1.61
C ARG A 242 -13.25 -21.09 -3.01
N GLU A 243 -13.39 -20.22 -4.00
CA GLU A 243 -13.67 -20.55 -5.41
C GLU A 243 -12.37 -20.77 -6.19
N CYS A 244 -11.23 -20.38 -5.63
CA CYS A 244 -9.91 -20.45 -6.27
C CYS A 244 -9.11 -21.70 -5.87
N LYS A 245 -9.76 -22.77 -5.42
CA LYS A 245 -9.08 -23.96 -4.89
C LYS A 245 -8.25 -24.71 -5.95
N ASP A 246 -8.68 -24.62 -7.20
CA ASP A 246 -8.05 -25.30 -8.33
C ASP A 246 -6.97 -24.45 -9.02
N VAL A 247 -6.74 -23.23 -8.54
CA VAL A 247 -5.69 -22.35 -9.08
C VAL A 247 -4.33 -22.84 -8.59
N LYS A 248 -3.50 -23.30 -9.53
CA LYS A 248 -2.09 -23.62 -9.24
C LYS A 248 -1.32 -22.32 -9.01
N ILE A 249 -0.58 -22.26 -7.91
CA ILE A 249 0.30 -21.14 -7.58
C ILE A 249 1.72 -21.57 -7.88
N ASP A 250 2.49 -20.77 -8.62
CA ASP A 250 3.91 -21.07 -8.87
C ASP A 250 4.83 -20.27 -7.93
N ARG A 251 4.41 -19.06 -7.54
CA ARG A 251 5.14 -18.16 -6.64
C ARG A 251 4.18 -17.33 -5.78
N VAL A 252 4.65 -16.93 -4.61
CA VAL A 252 3.97 -16.00 -3.72
C VAL A 252 4.82 -14.76 -3.52
N TYR A 253 4.20 -13.60 -3.59
CA TYR A 253 4.85 -12.33 -3.31
C TYR A 253 4.05 -11.59 -2.23
N ILE A 254 4.74 -11.24 -1.13
CA ILE A 254 4.17 -10.53 0.02
C ILE A 254 4.95 -9.24 0.20
N GLY A 255 4.26 -8.13 -0.04
CA GLY A 255 4.73 -6.80 0.28
C GLY A 255 4.87 -5.88 -0.91
N SER A 256 4.15 -4.76 -0.87
CA SER A 256 4.11 -3.74 -1.91
C SER A 256 3.79 -2.37 -1.27
N CYS A 257 3.51 -1.34 -2.08
CA CYS A 257 2.90 -0.10 -1.57
C CYS A 257 1.56 -0.34 -0.84
N THR A 258 0.80 -1.36 -1.24
CA THR A 258 -0.54 -1.68 -0.75
C THR A 258 -0.53 -2.60 0.48
N GLY A 259 0.46 -3.48 0.63
CA GLY A 259 0.45 -4.59 1.60
C GLY A 259 1.84 -5.01 2.08
N GLY A 260 2.82 -4.10 2.01
CA GLY A 260 4.17 -4.27 2.57
C GLY A 260 4.39 -3.59 3.91
N LYS A 261 3.34 -3.30 4.68
CA LYS A 261 3.45 -2.62 5.98
C LYS A 261 3.58 -3.64 7.12
N THR A 262 3.92 -3.17 8.31
CA THR A 262 4.22 -4.06 9.45
C THR A 262 3.02 -4.93 9.81
N GLU A 263 1.80 -4.39 9.82
CA GLU A 263 0.59 -5.17 10.08
C GLU A 263 0.31 -6.24 9.02
N ASP A 264 0.66 -5.99 7.76
CA ASP A 264 0.44 -6.93 6.65
C ASP A 264 1.33 -8.18 6.83
N PHE A 265 2.60 -7.99 7.18
CA PHE A 265 3.50 -9.10 7.49
C PHE A 265 3.10 -9.82 8.78
N MET A 266 2.59 -9.11 9.80
CA MET A 266 2.05 -9.77 11.00
C MET A 266 0.84 -10.65 10.66
N ALA A 267 -0.07 -10.18 9.81
CA ALA A 267 -1.20 -10.96 9.35
C ALA A 267 -0.73 -12.21 8.58
N ALA A 268 0.23 -12.06 7.66
CA ALA A 268 0.83 -13.19 6.95
C ALA A 268 1.49 -14.18 7.92
N ALA A 269 2.29 -13.70 8.87
CA ALA A 269 2.98 -14.53 9.86
C ALA A 269 1.99 -15.34 10.72
N LYS A 270 0.85 -14.77 11.10
CA LYS A 270 -0.22 -15.49 11.82
C LYS A 270 -0.78 -16.65 10.99
N VAL A 271 -0.96 -16.47 9.68
CA VAL A 271 -1.40 -17.55 8.78
C VAL A 271 -0.37 -18.67 8.71
N PHE A 272 0.92 -18.34 8.58
CA PHE A 272 2.00 -19.34 8.62
C PHE A 272 2.06 -20.07 9.96
N LEU A 273 1.96 -19.35 11.08
CA LEU A 273 1.98 -19.95 12.41
C LEU A 273 0.80 -20.91 12.62
N ALA A 274 -0.40 -20.55 12.18
CA ALA A 274 -1.57 -21.42 12.23
C ALA A 274 -1.37 -22.69 11.38
N SER A 275 -0.82 -22.54 10.16
CA SER A 275 -0.49 -23.67 9.28
C SER A 275 0.50 -24.66 9.93
N LEU A 276 1.55 -24.13 10.56
CA LEU A 276 2.55 -24.90 11.30
C LEU A 276 1.94 -25.62 12.52
N SER A 277 0.95 -25.02 13.19
CA SER A 277 0.32 -25.56 14.41
C SER A 277 -0.75 -26.63 14.12
N MET A 278 -1.43 -26.55 12.97
CA MET A 278 -2.47 -27.53 12.59
C MET A 278 -1.91 -28.93 12.29
N HIS A 279 -0.60 -29.06 12.07
CA HIS A 279 0.02 -30.32 11.70
C HIS A 279 0.86 -30.88 12.85
N LYS A 280 0.23 -31.65 13.76
CA LYS A 280 0.89 -32.49 14.78
C LYS A 280 1.64 -33.69 14.14
N ALA A 281 2.51 -33.44 13.17
CA ALA A 281 3.37 -34.48 12.62
C ALA A 281 4.60 -34.69 13.53
N PRO A 282 5.08 -35.93 13.71
CA PRO A 282 6.28 -36.20 14.51
C PRO A 282 7.49 -35.42 13.97
N LYS A 283 8.31 -34.90 14.90
CA LYS A 283 9.42 -33.95 14.71
C LYS A 283 10.40 -34.27 13.57
N ARG A 284 10.42 -35.50 13.05
CA ARG A 284 11.35 -35.96 12.00
C ARG A 284 10.99 -35.46 10.59
N HIS A 285 9.75 -35.03 10.33
CA HIS A 285 9.31 -34.53 9.01
C HIS A 285 9.05 -33.02 8.93
N ILE A 286 9.30 -32.27 10.00
CA ILE A 286 9.08 -30.81 10.00
C ILE A 286 10.10 -30.09 9.10
N LEU A 287 11.33 -30.62 9.00
CA LEU A 287 12.39 -30.07 8.14
C LEU A 287 12.15 -30.30 6.63
N GLU A 288 11.31 -31.26 6.25
CA GLU A 288 11.00 -31.58 4.85
C GLU A 288 9.76 -30.86 4.32
N ARG A 289 9.02 -30.14 5.17
CA ARG A 289 7.78 -29.43 4.80
C ARG A 289 8.02 -27.93 4.62
N ARG A 290 8.98 -27.60 3.76
CA ARG A 290 9.13 -26.25 3.23
C ARG A 290 7.93 -25.89 2.36
N LEU A 291 7.64 -24.60 2.24
CA LEU A 291 6.74 -24.08 1.22
C LEU A 291 6.99 -24.75 -0.13
N LYS A 292 5.91 -25.13 -0.82
CA LYS A 292 5.98 -25.77 -2.14
C LYS A 292 6.46 -24.79 -3.23
N PHE A 293 6.48 -23.50 -2.93
CA PHE A 293 6.69 -22.41 -3.87
C PHE A 293 7.58 -21.33 -3.24
N HIS A 294 8.36 -20.64 -4.07
CA HIS A 294 9.12 -19.48 -3.62
C HIS A 294 8.17 -18.40 -3.11
N THR A 295 8.46 -17.89 -1.91
CA THR A 295 7.66 -16.88 -1.24
C THR A 295 8.55 -15.69 -0.93
N PHE A 296 8.43 -14.66 -1.75
CA PHE A 296 9.21 -13.43 -1.65
C PHE A 296 8.56 -12.47 -0.66
N LEU A 297 9.41 -11.88 0.19
CA LEU A 297 9.00 -10.93 1.22
C LEU A 297 9.66 -9.59 0.91
N VAL A 298 8.88 -8.54 0.64
CA VAL A 298 9.40 -7.21 0.29
C VAL A 298 8.78 -6.14 1.20
N PRO A 299 9.45 -5.79 2.30
CA PRO A 299 9.01 -4.71 3.19
C PRO A 299 8.90 -3.38 2.47
N ALA A 300 7.86 -2.59 2.78
CA ALA A 300 7.65 -1.30 2.14
C ALA A 300 8.73 -0.29 2.54
N THR A 301 9.20 -0.30 3.79
CA THR A 301 10.22 0.64 4.26
C THR A 301 11.29 -0.03 5.10
N GLN A 302 12.42 0.64 5.29
CA GLN A 302 13.49 0.14 6.16
C GLN A 302 13.01 -0.04 7.59
N LYS A 303 12.10 0.84 8.04
CA LYS A 303 11.42 0.67 9.33
C LYS A 303 10.64 -0.65 9.37
N VAL A 304 9.83 -0.95 8.35
CA VAL A 304 9.08 -2.21 8.29
C VAL A 304 10.03 -3.41 8.26
N TRP A 305 11.11 -3.33 7.48
CA TRP A 305 12.13 -4.37 7.45
C TRP A 305 12.66 -4.66 8.86
N MET A 306 13.06 -3.62 9.61
CA MET A 306 13.50 -3.77 11.00
C MET A 306 12.40 -4.33 11.93
N ASP A 307 11.16 -3.88 11.75
CA ASP A 307 10.02 -4.36 12.54
C ASP A 307 9.84 -5.89 12.38
N LEU A 308 10.12 -6.46 11.19
CA LEU A 308 10.02 -7.91 10.96
C LEU A 308 10.96 -8.74 11.82
N TYR A 309 12.12 -8.18 12.20
CA TYR A 309 13.13 -8.85 13.00
C TYR A 309 12.99 -8.55 14.50
N THR A 310 12.32 -7.45 14.86
CA THR A 310 12.34 -6.91 16.22
C THR A 310 11.00 -7.01 16.93
N ILE A 311 9.87 -6.91 16.22
CA ILE A 311 8.54 -6.93 16.84
C ILE A 311 8.01 -8.37 16.91
N PRO A 312 7.71 -8.90 18.11
CA PRO A 312 7.08 -10.20 18.24
C PRO A 312 5.66 -10.20 17.68
N VAL A 313 5.30 -11.25 16.95
CA VAL A 313 3.93 -11.45 16.48
C VAL A 313 3.05 -11.80 17.69
N PRO A 314 1.89 -11.14 17.88
CA PRO A 314 0.96 -11.52 18.94
C PRO A 314 0.60 -13.00 18.87
N GLU A 315 0.51 -13.67 20.03
CA GLU A 315 0.17 -15.09 20.16
C GLU A 315 1.21 -16.08 19.59
N SER A 316 2.39 -15.61 19.17
CA SER A 316 3.45 -16.46 18.60
C SER A 316 4.38 -17.11 19.61
N GLY A 317 4.24 -16.78 20.91
CA GLY A 317 5.17 -17.16 21.96
C GLY A 317 6.50 -16.39 21.89
N GLY A 318 6.47 -15.13 21.45
CA GLY A 318 7.64 -14.25 21.39
C GLY A 318 8.44 -14.31 20.09
N LYS A 319 7.96 -15.05 19.08
CA LYS A 319 8.60 -15.13 17.77
C LYS A 319 8.31 -13.90 16.93
N THR A 320 9.33 -13.42 16.22
CA THR A 320 9.21 -12.33 15.25
C THR A 320 8.69 -12.83 13.90
N CYS A 321 8.26 -11.91 13.03
CA CYS A 321 7.82 -12.26 11.67
C CYS A 321 8.91 -13.04 10.92
N SER A 322 10.15 -12.56 10.95
CA SER A 322 11.27 -13.21 10.26
C SER A 322 11.49 -14.65 10.73
N GLN A 323 11.43 -14.91 12.03
CA GLN A 323 11.61 -16.26 12.56
C GLN A 323 10.49 -17.20 12.10
N ILE A 324 9.26 -16.70 12.03
CA ILE A 324 8.11 -17.49 11.55
C ILE A 324 8.26 -17.80 10.06
N PHE A 325 8.64 -16.82 9.25
CA PHE A 325 8.83 -16.97 7.83
C PHE A 325 10.00 -17.89 7.48
N GLU A 326 11.12 -17.80 8.21
CA GLU A 326 12.27 -18.68 8.04
C GLU A 326 11.90 -20.14 8.31
N VAL A 327 11.16 -20.40 9.39
CA VAL A 327 10.67 -21.75 9.71
C VAL A 327 9.67 -22.26 8.67
N ALA A 328 8.85 -21.38 8.08
CA ALA A 328 7.95 -21.73 6.98
C ALA A 328 8.69 -22.00 5.66
N GLY A 329 9.96 -21.57 5.54
CA GLY A 329 10.76 -21.68 4.32
C GLY A 329 10.49 -20.59 3.30
N CYS A 330 10.08 -19.39 3.74
CA CYS A 330 10.05 -18.21 2.87
C CYS A 330 11.46 -17.74 2.54
N ASP A 331 11.60 -16.97 1.46
CA ASP A 331 12.87 -16.30 1.15
C ASP A 331 13.15 -15.20 2.17
N THR A 332 14.43 -14.89 2.40
CA THR A 332 14.84 -13.82 3.32
C THR A 332 14.20 -12.49 2.86
N PRO A 333 13.65 -11.67 3.79
CA PRO A 333 13.13 -10.35 3.47
C PRO A 333 14.11 -9.52 2.64
N ALA A 334 13.70 -9.19 1.42
CA ALA A 334 14.46 -8.36 0.52
C ALA A 334 14.53 -6.92 1.03
N SER A 335 15.45 -6.16 0.47
CA SER A 335 15.57 -4.74 0.77
C SER A 335 14.33 -3.99 0.27
N PRO A 336 13.83 -3.01 1.04
CA PRO A 336 12.73 -2.17 0.59
C PRO A 336 13.09 -1.49 -0.74
N SER A 337 12.13 -1.37 -1.67
CA SER A 337 12.31 -0.63 -2.91
C SER A 337 10.97 -0.33 -3.59
N CYS A 338 10.83 0.86 -4.20
CA CYS A 338 9.73 1.14 -5.14
C CYS A 338 9.85 0.31 -6.44
N GLY A 339 11.06 -0.17 -6.78
CA GLY A 339 11.32 -0.90 -8.03
C GLY A 339 10.45 -2.15 -8.19
N ALA A 340 10.05 -2.77 -7.07
CA ALA A 340 9.15 -3.91 -7.11
C ALA A 340 7.69 -3.56 -7.47
N CYS A 341 7.26 -2.30 -7.29
CA CYS A 341 5.95 -1.81 -7.73
C CYS A 341 5.98 -1.32 -9.19
N MET A 342 7.10 -0.74 -9.63
CA MET A 342 7.24 -0.09 -10.95
C MET A 342 7.87 -1.00 -12.03
N GLY A 343 8.26 -2.23 -11.66
CA GLY A 343 8.75 -3.24 -12.59
C GLY A 343 10.10 -2.91 -13.24
N VAL A 344 11.10 -2.40 -12.50
CA VAL A 344 12.48 -2.12 -12.97
C VAL A 344 13.47 -2.41 -11.82
N PRO A 345 14.72 -2.95 -12.01
CA PRO A 345 15.40 -3.60 -13.15
C PRO A 345 15.31 -5.16 -13.09
N ARG A 346 16.13 -5.87 -13.88
CA ARG A 346 16.18 -7.35 -14.12
C ARG A 346 16.24 -8.23 -12.85
N ASP A 347 16.58 -7.63 -11.72
CA ASP A 347 16.79 -8.17 -10.37
C ASP A 347 15.60 -7.90 -9.43
N THR A 348 14.56 -7.20 -9.90
CA THR A 348 13.29 -7.12 -9.16
C THR A 348 12.51 -8.42 -9.33
N HIS A 349 12.25 -9.09 -8.21
CA HIS A 349 11.55 -10.37 -8.06
C HIS A 349 10.17 -10.48 -8.76
N ALA A 350 9.66 -9.38 -9.31
CA ALA A 350 8.36 -9.26 -9.98
C ALA A 350 8.40 -9.43 -11.52
N ARG A 351 9.56 -9.41 -12.19
CA ARG A 351 9.64 -9.68 -13.65
C ARG A 351 9.90 -11.16 -13.92
N LEU A 352 9.02 -11.80 -14.71
CA LEU A 352 9.15 -13.20 -15.15
C LEU A 352 9.54 -13.28 -16.63
N ASN A 353 10.38 -14.25 -16.98
CA ASN A 353 10.79 -14.54 -18.37
C ASN A 353 9.88 -15.56 -19.08
N GLU A 354 8.96 -16.19 -18.34
CA GLU A 354 8.03 -17.23 -18.83
C GLU A 354 6.65 -17.04 -18.19
N PRO A 355 5.55 -17.48 -18.82
CA PRO A 355 4.21 -17.40 -18.22
C PRO A 355 4.14 -18.26 -16.95
N GLN A 356 3.94 -17.66 -15.77
CA GLN A 356 3.76 -18.36 -14.50
C GLN A 356 2.64 -17.72 -13.68
N ALA A 357 1.81 -18.53 -13.03
CA ALA A 357 0.74 -18.05 -12.17
C ALA A 357 1.34 -17.48 -10.87
N THR A 358 1.25 -16.16 -10.71
CA THR A 358 1.81 -15.43 -9.56
C THR A 358 0.70 -15.08 -8.59
N PHE A 359 0.83 -15.51 -7.33
CA PHE A 359 -0.04 -15.04 -6.27
C PHE A 359 0.61 -13.82 -5.60
N THR A 360 0.14 -12.63 -5.98
CA THR A 360 0.57 -11.39 -5.36
C THR A 360 -0.42 -11.02 -4.26
N ASN A 361 -0.03 -11.21 -3.01
CA ASN A 361 -0.73 -10.51 -1.94
C ASN A 361 -0.16 -9.08 -1.89
N PHE A 362 -0.56 -8.26 -2.88
CA PHE A 362 -0.34 -6.82 -2.88
C PHE A 362 -0.63 -6.20 -1.54
#